data_AF-A0A9E3SU89-F1
#
_entry.id   AF-A0A9E3SU89-F1
#
_cell.length_a   1.000
_cell.length_b   1.000
_cell.length_c   1.000
_cell.angle_alpha   90.00
_cell.angle_beta   90.00
_cell.angle_gamma   90.00
#
_symmetry.space_group_name_H-M   'P 1'
#
loop_
_entity.id
_entity.type
_entity.pdbx_description
1 polymer ?
#
loop_
_entity_poly.entity_id
_entity_poly.type
_entity_poly.pdbx_seq_one_letter_code
_entity_poly.pdbx_strand_id
1 'polypeptide(L)'
;MMKGLRMVDKSTHPYGLSTNLFVSRKANGDSLVVGGLGEDASRWTRVLSQRAAQMFWYHLTRHLFPEKSDMVTALVSTSPLRGDHMPTITTQVKVEPRPDGGYDVVGWVGDQTWWVRLSDYEARRFWTALDIALYPVGWQGRKTKTQQ
;
A
#
# COMPACT_ATOMS: atom_id res chain seq x y z
N MET A 1 5.73 32.39 23.53
CA MET A 1 6.15 30.98 23.73
C MET A 1 5.69 30.17 22.53
N MET A 2 6.62 29.78 21.66
CA MET A 2 6.31 28.97 20.47
C MET A 2 6.13 27.50 20.88
N LYS A 3 5.02 26.92 20.44
CA LYS A 3 4.67 25.51 20.61
C LYS A 3 5.73 24.68 19.87
N GLY A 4 6.58 23.98 20.62
CA GLY A 4 7.59 23.10 20.05
C GLY A 4 6.94 22.06 19.14
N LEU A 5 7.37 22.03 17.88
CA LEU A 5 7.18 20.87 17.01
C LEU A 5 7.70 19.66 17.77
N ARG A 6 6.81 18.72 18.11
CA ARG A 6 7.25 17.37 18.48
C ARG A 6 7.94 16.79 17.25
N MET A 7 9.27 16.73 17.31
CA MET A 7 10.03 15.76 16.53
C MET A 7 9.40 14.39 16.82
N VAL A 8 8.84 13.77 15.79
CA VAL A 8 8.47 12.35 15.84
C VAL A 8 9.78 11.60 16.06
N ASP A 9 9.85 10.91 17.19
CA ASP A 9 11.02 10.18 17.63
C ASP A 9 11.44 9.15 16.56
N LYS A 10 12.73 9.07 16.31
CA LYS A 10 13.35 8.43 15.13
C LYS A 10 13.46 6.90 15.25
N SER A 11 12.67 6.27 16.13
CA SER A 11 12.97 4.94 16.67
C SER A 11 11.78 3.98 16.82
N THR A 12 10.72 4.11 16.03
CA THR A 12 9.70 3.03 15.94
C THR A 12 9.31 2.75 14.50
N HIS A 13 10.22 2.10 13.77
CA HIS A 13 9.84 1.27 12.62
C HIS A 13 9.49 -0.09 13.22
N PRO A 14 8.22 -0.38 13.54
CA PRO A 14 7.88 -1.60 14.27
C PRO A 14 8.32 -2.88 13.54
N TYR A 15 8.58 -2.79 12.23
CA TYR A 15 8.95 -3.94 11.40
C TYR A 15 10.28 -3.78 10.63
N GLY A 16 10.92 -2.61 10.66
CA GLY A 16 12.17 -2.38 9.91
C GLY A 16 12.08 -2.75 8.42
N LEU A 17 13.20 -3.25 7.86
CA LEU A 17 13.24 -3.80 6.49
C LEU A 17 12.41 -5.08 6.39
N SER A 18 11.34 -5.03 5.58
CA SER A 18 10.43 -6.14 5.39
C SER A 18 10.71 -6.94 4.12
N THR A 19 10.55 -8.25 4.22
CA THR A 19 10.74 -9.24 3.15
C THR A 19 9.59 -10.25 3.11
N ASN A 20 9.54 -11.07 2.06
CA ASN A 20 8.52 -12.11 1.88
C ASN A 20 7.10 -11.54 1.97
N LEU A 21 6.91 -10.39 1.32
CA LEU A 21 5.63 -9.69 1.36
C LEU A 21 4.55 -10.48 0.62
N PHE A 22 3.33 -10.46 1.15
CA PHE A 22 2.17 -11.09 0.54
C PHE A 22 0.95 -10.17 0.58
N VAL A 23 0.03 -10.42 -0.36
CA VAL A 23 -1.27 -9.77 -0.45
C VAL A 23 -2.32 -10.85 -0.67
N SER A 24 -3.41 -10.80 0.09
CA SER A 24 -4.56 -11.70 -0.08
C SER A 24 -5.86 -10.91 0.03
N ARG A 25 -6.86 -11.27 -0.77
CA ARG A 25 -8.19 -10.65 -0.72
C ARG A 25 -9.07 -11.42 0.25
N LYS A 26 -9.78 -10.72 1.15
CA LYS A 26 -10.78 -11.38 2.00
C LYS A 26 -11.97 -11.86 1.16
N ALA A 27 -12.64 -12.92 1.61
CA ALA A 27 -13.73 -13.58 0.88
C ALA A 27 -14.92 -12.65 0.53
N ASN A 28 -15.17 -11.63 1.36
CA ASN A 28 -16.20 -10.62 1.09
C ASN A 28 -15.77 -9.56 0.06
N GLY A 29 -14.53 -9.61 -0.44
CA GLY A 29 -14.01 -8.75 -1.50
C GLY A 29 -13.72 -7.30 -1.11
N ASP A 30 -14.02 -6.90 0.13
CA ASP A 30 -14.06 -5.51 0.59
C ASP A 30 -12.78 -5.03 1.29
N SER A 31 -11.85 -5.94 1.56
CA SER A 31 -10.59 -5.62 2.22
C SER A 31 -9.48 -6.56 1.77
N LEU A 32 -8.27 -6.04 1.81
CA LEU A 32 -7.06 -6.81 1.51
C LEU A 32 -6.29 -7.06 2.80
N VAL A 33 -5.69 -8.22 2.91
CA VAL A 33 -4.74 -8.57 3.96
C VAL A 33 -3.35 -8.48 3.34
N VAL A 34 -2.48 -7.69 3.96
CA VAL A 34 -1.08 -7.54 3.56
C VAL A 34 -0.19 -7.93 4.73
N GLY A 35 1.00 -8.44 4.44
CA GLY A 35 1.93 -8.83 5.49
C GLY A 35 3.27 -9.26 4.95
N GLY A 36 4.15 -9.67 5.86
CA GLY A 36 5.49 -10.14 5.54
C GLY A 36 6.29 -10.47 6.79
N LEU A 37 7.60 -10.58 6.62
CA LEU A 37 8.57 -10.70 7.69
C LEU A 37 9.27 -9.36 7.89
N GLY A 38 9.33 -8.89 9.14
CA GLY A 38 10.13 -7.74 9.53
C GLY A 38 11.62 -8.08 9.64
N GLU A 39 12.41 -7.06 9.98
CA GLU A 39 13.88 -7.12 10.10
C GLU A 39 14.34 -8.12 11.18
N ASP A 40 13.57 -8.27 12.25
CA ASP A 40 13.76 -9.24 13.33
C ASP A 40 13.14 -10.61 13.04
N ALA A 41 12.79 -10.88 11.77
CA ALA A 41 12.02 -12.03 11.32
C ALA A 41 10.61 -12.17 11.95
N SER A 42 10.12 -11.14 12.65
CA SER A 42 8.75 -11.13 13.17
C SER A 42 7.75 -11.10 12.01
N ARG A 43 6.68 -11.87 12.15
CA ARG A 43 5.57 -11.82 11.19
C ARG A 43 4.71 -10.61 11.48
N TRP A 44 4.35 -9.88 10.44
CA TRP A 44 3.38 -8.81 10.54
C TRP A 44 2.27 -8.98 9.53
N THR A 45 1.09 -8.50 9.90
CA THR A 45 -0.10 -8.54 9.05
C THR A 45 -0.98 -7.34 9.33
N ARG A 46 -1.54 -6.75 8.27
CA ARG A 46 -2.44 -5.60 8.31
C ARG A 46 -3.58 -5.80 7.35
N VAL A 47 -4.76 -5.35 7.76
CA VAL A 47 -5.95 -5.33 6.90
C VAL A 47 -6.07 -3.94 6.31
N LEU A 48 -6.07 -3.82 5.00
CA LEU A 48 -6.29 -2.58 4.27
C LEU A 48 -7.75 -2.49 3.84
N SER A 49 -8.33 -1.31 3.98
CA SER A 49 -9.55 -0.98 3.23
C SER A 49 -9.26 -1.04 1.73
N GLN A 50 -10.29 -1.24 0.91
CA GLN A 50 -10.15 -1.24 -0.54
C GLN A 50 -9.46 0.06 -1.03
N ARG A 51 -9.85 1.21 -0.48
CA ARG A 51 -9.25 2.50 -0.81
C ARG A 51 -7.78 2.58 -0.38
N ALA A 52 -7.46 2.15 0.83
CA ALA A 52 -6.07 2.15 1.32
C ALA A 52 -5.17 1.27 0.43
N ALA A 53 -5.67 0.11 0.00
CA ALA A 53 -4.96 -0.76 -0.91
C ALA A 53 -4.75 -0.13 -2.30
N GLN A 54 -5.77 0.53 -2.85
CA GLN A 54 -5.65 1.25 -4.13
C GLN A 54 -4.69 2.44 -4.05
N MET A 55 -4.74 3.21 -2.97
CA MET A 55 -3.79 4.30 -2.72
C MET A 55 -2.36 3.76 -2.61
N PHE A 56 -2.17 2.64 -1.91
CA PHE A 56 -0.86 2.00 -1.80
C PHE A 56 -0.35 1.57 -3.18
N TRP A 57 -1.15 0.82 -3.94
CA TRP A 57 -0.81 0.41 -5.29
C TRP A 57 -0.49 1.61 -6.18
N TYR A 58 -1.30 2.67 -6.14
CA TYR A 58 -1.06 3.90 -6.88
C TYR A 58 0.24 4.59 -6.52
N HIS A 59 0.54 4.76 -5.23
CA HIS A 59 1.78 5.37 -4.79
C HIS A 59 2.99 4.57 -5.24
N LEU A 60 2.94 3.24 -5.15
CA LEU A 60 3.99 2.39 -5.71
C LEU A 60 4.09 2.52 -7.23
N THR A 61 2.97 2.55 -7.96
CA THR A 61 2.97 2.76 -9.42
C THR A 61 3.69 4.06 -9.78
N ARG A 62 3.36 5.16 -9.09
CA ARG A 62 3.98 6.47 -9.35
C ARG A 62 5.49 6.47 -9.20
N HIS A 63 5.99 5.74 -8.21
CA HIS A 63 7.42 5.70 -7.91
C HIS A 63 8.17 4.66 -8.75
N LEU A 64 7.56 3.51 -9.04
CA LEU A 64 8.19 2.41 -9.77
C LEU A 64 8.06 2.53 -11.29
N PHE A 65 6.98 3.17 -11.76
CA PHE A 65 6.56 3.28 -13.16
C PHE A 65 5.99 4.67 -13.44
N PRO A 66 6.79 5.75 -13.30
CA PRO A 66 6.31 7.12 -13.45
C PRO A 66 5.62 7.38 -14.80
N GLU A 67 6.05 6.69 -15.86
CA GLU A 67 5.45 6.75 -17.20
C GLU A 67 4.02 6.20 -17.28
N LYS A 68 3.61 5.37 -16.31
CA LYS A 68 2.25 4.79 -16.24
C LYS A 68 1.34 5.54 -15.26
N SER A 69 1.86 6.54 -14.56
CA SER A 69 1.17 7.21 -13.46
C SER A 69 -0.08 7.98 -13.89
N ASP A 70 -0.04 8.62 -15.06
CA ASP A 70 -1.17 9.40 -15.60
C ASP A 70 -2.38 8.51 -15.88
N MET A 71 -2.15 7.33 -16.48
CA MET A 71 -3.23 6.36 -16.78
C MET A 71 -3.89 5.82 -15.52
N VAL A 72 -3.12 5.66 -14.44
CA VAL A 72 -3.58 5.02 -13.21
C VAL A 72 -4.29 6.00 -12.27
N THR A 73 -3.95 7.29 -12.33
CA THR A 73 -4.59 8.34 -11.50
C THR A 73 -6.12 8.38 -11.68
N ALA A 74 -6.62 8.11 -12.90
CA ALA A 74 -8.04 8.08 -13.19
C ALA A 74 -8.82 6.97 -12.44
N LEU A 75 -8.15 5.84 -12.12
CA LEU A 75 -8.78 4.67 -11.49
C LEU A 75 -9.00 4.83 -9.98
N VAL A 76 -8.16 5.64 -9.31
CA VAL A 76 -8.24 5.84 -7.86
C VAL A 76 -9.31 6.86 -7.48
N SER A 77 -9.55 7.85 -8.35
CA SER A 77 -10.50 8.95 -8.12
C SER A 77 -11.96 8.49 -8.03
N THR A 78 -12.30 7.32 -8.56
CA THR A 78 -13.68 6.79 -8.60
C THR A 78 -14.00 5.82 -7.46
N SER A 79 -13.07 5.58 -6.54
CA SER A 79 -13.27 4.57 -5.50
C SER A 79 -14.16 5.06 -4.34
N PRO A 80 -15.25 4.36 -4.02
CA PRO A 80 -16.21 4.79 -3.01
C PRO A 80 -15.61 4.83 -1.61
N LEU A 81 -15.90 5.90 -0.87
CA LEU A 81 -15.59 6.03 0.55
C LEU A 81 -16.54 5.11 1.33
N ARG A 82 -16.02 4.02 1.90
CA ARG A 82 -16.77 3.23 2.90
C ARG A 82 -16.38 3.68 4.30
N GLY A 83 -17.37 3.70 5.19
CA GLY A 83 -17.29 4.32 6.51
C GLY A 83 -16.23 3.71 7.45
N ASP A 84 -15.61 4.60 8.22
CA ASP A 84 -14.47 4.41 9.13
C ASP A 84 -14.76 3.59 10.41
N HIS A 85 -15.77 2.72 10.43
CA HIS A 85 -16.25 2.10 11.68
C HIS A 85 -15.57 0.78 12.06
N MET A 86 -14.42 0.42 11.46
CA MET A 86 -13.64 -0.75 11.91
C MET A 86 -12.29 -0.33 12.50
N PRO A 87 -12.09 -0.41 13.82
CA PRO A 87 -10.90 0.07 14.51
C PRO A 87 -9.62 -0.73 14.22
N THR A 88 -9.68 -1.76 13.38
CA THR A 88 -8.53 -2.61 13.01
C THR A 88 -8.15 -2.51 11.53
N ILE A 89 -8.85 -1.69 10.74
CA ILE A 89 -8.61 -1.56 9.30
C ILE A 89 -7.72 -0.35 9.04
N THR A 90 -6.68 -0.54 8.23
CA THR A 90 -5.86 0.54 7.71
C THR A 90 -6.65 1.30 6.67
N THR A 91 -6.90 2.58 6.93
CA THR A 91 -7.73 3.45 6.08
C THR A 91 -6.90 4.32 5.15
N GLN A 92 -5.65 4.61 5.53
CA GLN A 92 -4.72 5.41 4.76
C GLN A 92 -3.36 4.73 4.67
N VAL A 93 -2.68 4.89 3.55
CA VAL A 93 -1.31 4.44 3.33
C VAL A 93 -0.55 5.50 2.54
N LYS A 94 0.70 5.75 2.92
CA LYS A 94 1.63 6.64 2.25
C LYS A 94 2.92 5.89 1.94
N VAL A 95 3.50 6.18 0.78
CA VAL A 95 4.79 5.61 0.35
C VAL A 95 5.75 6.74 0.04
N GLU A 96 6.89 6.75 0.70
CA GLU A 96 7.96 7.73 0.51
C GLU A 96 9.22 7.04 -0.03
N PRO A 97 9.82 7.54 -1.13
CA PRO A 97 11.09 7.02 -1.61
C PRO A 97 12.22 7.38 -0.65
N ARG A 98 13.18 6.48 -0.51
CA ARG A 98 14.36 6.65 0.35
C ARG A 98 15.61 6.93 -0.50
N PRO A 99 16.61 7.65 0.04
CA PRO A 99 17.86 7.94 -0.68
C PRO A 99 18.66 6.69 -1.10
N ASP A 100 18.44 5.55 -0.44
CA ASP A 100 19.10 4.27 -0.74
C ASP A 100 18.37 3.45 -1.82
N GLY A 101 17.36 4.03 -2.48
CA GLY A 101 16.56 3.37 -3.52
C GLY A 101 15.44 2.48 -2.98
N GLY A 102 15.21 2.45 -1.67
CA GLY A 102 14.06 1.78 -1.05
C GLY A 102 12.84 2.68 -0.87
N TYR A 103 11.87 2.18 -0.11
CA TYR A 103 10.63 2.88 0.22
C TYR A 103 10.27 2.75 1.69
N ASP A 104 9.75 3.83 2.26
CA ASP A 104 9.09 3.85 3.56
C ASP A 104 7.58 3.82 3.36
N VAL A 105 6.91 2.84 3.98
CA VAL A 105 5.46 2.66 3.87
C VAL A 105 4.81 2.83 5.23
N VAL A 106 4.04 3.90 5.39
CA VAL A 106 3.31 4.18 6.63
C VAL A 106 1.83 3.93 6.38
N GLY A 107 1.19 3.17 7.27
CA GLY A 107 -0.26 2.95 7.27
C GLY A 107 -0.90 3.43 8.56
N TRP A 108 -2.14 3.95 8.47
CA TRP A 108 -2.91 4.48 9.59
C TRP A 108 -4.14 3.63 9.90
N VAL A 109 -4.33 3.31 11.17
CA VAL A 109 -5.49 2.62 11.75
C VAL A 109 -6.05 3.52 12.87
N GLY A 110 -7.04 4.34 12.55
CA GLY A 110 -7.44 5.44 13.45
C GLY A 110 -6.25 6.35 13.75
N ASP A 111 -5.93 6.52 15.03
CA ASP A 111 -4.78 7.32 15.48
C ASP A 111 -3.46 6.53 15.55
N GLN A 112 -3.49 5.21 15.30
CA GLN A 112 -2.30 4.36 15.35
C GLN A 112 -1.65 4.26 13.96
N THR A 113 -0.33 4.16 13.94
CA THR A 113 0.43 3.94 12.71
C THR A 113 1.23 2.64 12.76
N TRP A 114 1.47 2.07 11.60
CA TRP A 114 2.46 1.01 11.40
C TRP A 114 3.38 1.39 10.25
N TRP A 115 4.60 0.89 10.28
CA TRP A 115 5.62 1.26 9.31
C TRP A 115 6.48 0.07 8.92
N VAL A 116 6.74 -0.05 7.62
CA VAL A 116 7.66 -1.02 7.02
C VAL A 116 8.58 -0.32 6.03
N ARG A 117 9.81 -0.81 5.92
CA ARG A 117 10.75 -0.44 4.86
C ARG A 117 10.75 -1.52 3.79
N LEU A 118 10.74 -1.11 2.53
CA LEU A 118 10.86 -2.01 1.38
C LEU A 118 12.13 -1.68 0.60
N SER A 119 12.83 -2.69 0.11
CA SER A 119 13.80 -2.49 -0.98
C SER A 119 13.06 -2.25 -2.30
N ASP A 120 13.73 -1.73 -3.34
CA ASP A 120 13.14 -1.63 -4.68
C ASP A 120 12.61 -2.99 -5.16
N TYR A 121 13.38 -4.07 -4.92
CA TYR A 121 12.99 -5.43 -5.26
C TYR A 121 11.68 -5.86 -4.57
N GLU A 122 11.59 -5.69 -3.25
CA GLU A 122 10.39 -6.06 -2.50
C GLU A 122 9.21 -5.15 -2.86
N ALA A 123 9.44 -3.86 -3.14
CA ALA A 123 8.41 -2.94 -3.59
C ALA A 123 7.81 -3.34 -4.94
N ARG A 124 8.63 -3.79 -5.92
CA ARG A 124 8.14 -4.29 -7.22
C ARG A 124 7.31 -5.57 -7.07
N ARG A 125 7.79 -6.50 -6.24
CA ARG A 125 7.04 -7.74 -5.96
C ARG A 125 5.71 -7.44 -5.28
N PHE A 126 5.73 -6.55 -4.31
CA PHE A 126 4.55 -6.16 -3.57
C PHE A 126 3.55 -5.40 -4.44
N TRP A 127 4.02 -4.50 -5.31
CA TRP A 127 3.20 -3.86 -6.33
C TRP A 127 2.51 -4.90 -7.22
N THR A 128 3.23 -5.92 -7.69
CA THR A 128 2.67 -6.98 -8.53
C THR A 128 1.58 -7.76 -7.79
N ALA A 129 1.81 -8.07 -6.51
CA ALA A 129 0.83 -8.76 -5.68
C ALA A 129 -0.43 -7.90 -5.45
N LEU A 130 -0.27 -6.59 -5.23
CA LEU A 130 -1.38 -5.64 -5.14
C LEU A 130 -2.16 -5.53 -6.45
N ASP A 131 -1.46 -5.46 -7.60
CA ASP A 131 -2.08 -5.36 -8.92
C ASP A 131 -2.99 -6.56 -9.20
N ILE A 132 -2.49 -7.77 -8.95
CA ILE A 132 -3.28 -9.01 -9.10
C ILE A 132 -4.47 -9.03 -8.14
N ALA A 133 -4.27 -8.63 -6.89
CA ALA A 133 -5.32 -8.67 -5.87
C ALA A 133 -6.44 -7.64 -6.12
N LEU A 134 -6.08 -6.45 -6.60
CA LEU A 134 -7.01 -5.36 -6.90
C LEU A 134 -7.68 -5.53 -8.27
N TYR A 135 -6.94 -6.02 -9.25
CA TYR A 135 -7.34 -6.09 -10.65
C TYR A 135 -7.03 -7.47 -11.26
N PRO A 136 -7.71 -8.55 -10.81
CA PRO A 136 -7.42 -9.91 -11.26
C PRO A 136 -7.64 -10.15 -12.77
N VAL A 137 -8.38 -9.26 -13.44
CA VAL A 137 -8.60 -9.27 -14.90
C VAL A 137 -7.70 -8.28 -15.66
N GLY A 138 -6.74 -7.66 -14.97
CA GLY A 138 -5.91 -6.57 -15.45
C GLY A 138 -6.59 -5.20 -15.31
N TRP A 139 -5.83 -4.19 -14.88
CA TRP A 139 -6.33 -2.81 -14.72
C TRP A 139 -6.60 -2.12 -16.07
N GLN A 140 -6.01 -2.61 -17.17
CA GLN A 140 -6.19 -2.09 -18.53
C GLN A 140 -7.55 -2.46 -19.15
N GLY A 141 -8.36 -3.27 -18.46
CA GLY A 141 -9.60 -3.83 -18.98
C GLY A 141 -9.36 -4.85 -20.09
N ARG A 142 -10.33 -5.75 -20.32
CA ARG A 142 -10.36 -6.49 -21.59
C ARG A 142 -10.41 -5.45 -22.70
N LYS A 143 -9.38 -5.38 -23.56
CA LYS A 143 -9.56 -4.87 -24.91
C LYS A 143 -10.73 -5.66 -25.48
N THR A 144 -11.88 -5.02 -25.67
CA THR A 144 -12.94 -5.58 -26.51
C THR A 144 -12.26 -5.92 -27.83
N LYS A 145 -12.13 -7.22 -28.12
CA LYS A 145 -11.84 -7.65 -29.49
C LYS A 145 -13.02 -7.15 -30.31
N THR A 146 -12.87 -5.99 -30.95
CA THR A 146 -13.70 -5.63 -32.09
C THR A 146 -13.34 -6.64 -33.16
N GLN A 147 -14.17 -7.69 -33.29
CA GLN A 147 -14.19 -8.49 -34.50
C GLN A 147 -14.71 -7.59 -35.61
N GLN A 148 -13.84 -7.32 -36.59
CA GLN A 148 -14.22 -7.10 -37.98
C GLN A 148 -13.43 -8.10 -38.80
#